data_AF-A0A533ZPU5-F1
#
_entry.id   AF-A0A533ZPU5-F1
#
_cell.length_a   1.000
_cell.length_b   1.000
_cell.length_c   1.000
_cell.angle_alpha   90.00
_cell.angle_beta   90.00
_cell.angle_gamma   90.00
#
_symmetry.space_group_name_H-M   'P 1'
#
loop_
_entity.id
_entity.type
_entity.pdbx_description
1 polymer ?
#
loop_
_entity_poly.entity_id
_entity_poly.type
_entity_poly.pdbx_seq_one_letter_code
_entity_poly.pdbx_strand_id
1 'polypeptide(L)'
;MKKVGGRFALLGVVVILSIAFFLPSYPSLFHALPDWLKKVLPSKGITLGLDLQGGIHLVMEVEEDRAVEIAVDRSVNSIQDFLVDKKIPVESVKRTGQTQVTIEFQKGDLKSEIQKILEEFPSFYEVEQSGAANRLVYELREGEIKRIKDSAINQALETIRNRIDQFGVAEPLIQRQGLKQIVVQLPGIKEPKRAKDLIKETALLEFKML
;
A
#
# COMPACT_ATOMS: atom_id res chain seq x y z
N MET A 1 60.33 -19.42 18.29
CA MET A 1 59.01 -19.70 18.90
C MET A 1 58.10 -18.49 18.62
N LYS A 2 57.00 -18.66 17.88
CA LYS A 2 56.09 -17.54 17.54
C LYS A 2 55.58 -16.92 18.84
N LYS A 3 55.73 -15.60 19.02
CA LYS A 3 55.38 -14.88 20.27
C LYS A 3 53.90 -15.09 20.60
N VAL A 4 53.61 -16.05 21.47
CA VAL A 4 52.24 -16.43 21.90
C VAL A 4 51.54 -15.25 22.58
N GLY A 5 52.28 -14.32 23.17
CA GLY A 5 51.75 -13.11 23.81
C GLY A 5 50.91 -12.21 22.88
N GLY A 6 51.25 -12.12 21.59
CA GLY A 6 50.44 -11.33 20.64
C GLY A 6 49.05 -11.93 20.40
N ARG A 7 48.93 -13.26 20.47
CA ARG A 7 47.63 -13.97 20.34
C ARG A 7 46.77 -13.80 21.58
N PHE A 8 47.38 -13.84 22.77
CA PHE A 8 46.65 -13.57 24.01
C PHE A 8 46.17 -12.12 24.11
N ALA A 9 46.99 -11.16 23.67
CA ALA A 9 46.57 -9.76 23.59
C ALA A 9 45.38 -9.57 22.62
N LEU A 10 45.44 -10.20 21.45
CA LEU A 10 44.36 -10.16 20.47
C LEU A 10 43.08 -10.82 21.00
N LEU A 11 43.18 -11.98 21.65
CA LEU A 11 42.05 -12.65 22.29
C LEU A 11 41.43 -11.77 23.39
N GLY A 12 42.26 -11.12 24.22
CA GLY A 12 41.78 -10.21 25.27
C GLY A 12 41.00 -9.03 24.68
N VAL A 13 41.50 -8.40 23.62
CA VAL A 13 40.82 -7.31 22.92
C VAL A 13 39.48 -7.76 22.32
N VAL A 14 39.43 -8.94 21.70
CA VAL A 14 38.19 -9.51 21.13
C VAL A 14 37.16 -9.78 22.22
N VAL A 15 37.58 -10.33 23.37
CA VAL A 15 36.66 -10.58 24.50
C VAL A 15 36.11 -9.28 25.07
N ILE A 16 36.96 -8.26 25.25
CA ILE A 16 36.53 -6.94 25.75
C ILE A 16 35.55 -6.29 24.77
N LEU A 17 35.84 -6.32 23.46
CA LEU A 17 34.93 -5.83 22.43
C LEU A 17 33.61 -6.60 22.42
N SER A 18 33.64 -7.93 22.53
CA SER A 18 32.43 -8.77 22.57
C SER A 18 31.53 -8.39 23.75
N ILE A 19 32.11 -8.22 24.95
CA ILE A 19 31.38 -7.79 26.15
C ILE A 19 30.81 -6.38 25.94
N ALA A 20 31.61 -5.46 25.40
CA ALA A 20 31.19 -4.08 25.11
C ALA A 20 30.00 -4.03 24.13
N PHE A 21 30.00 -4.83 23.07
CA PHE A 21 28.91 -4.88 22.10
C PHE A 21 27.66 -5.62 22.62
N PHE A 22 27.80 -6.53 23.59
CA PHE A 22 26.69 -7.32 24.13
C PHE A 22 25.96 -6.65 25.30
N LEU A 23 26.67 -5.82 26.09
CA LEU A 23 26.13 -5.07 27.22
C LEU A 23 24.82 -4.28 26.93
N PRO A 24 24.64 -3.60 25.79
CA PRO A 24 23.42 -2.86 25.47
C PRO A 24 22.16 -3.73 25.33
N SER A 25 22.31 -5.04 25.12
CA SER A 25 21.19 -5.99 25.03
C SER A 25 20.54 -6.28 26.39
N TYR A 26 21.16 -5.87 27.50
CA TYR A 26 20.61 -5.98 28.86
C TYR A 26 20.38 -4.59 29.45
N PRO A 27 19.18 -4.00 29.28
CA PRO A 27 18.90 -2.62 29.69
C PRO A 27 19.20 -2.35 31.18
N SER A 28 18.94 -3.33 32.05
CA SER A 28 19.20 -3.22 33.49
C SER A 28 20.67 -3.03 33.83
N LEU A 29 21.58 -3.75 33.17
CA LEU A 29 23.02 -3.63 33.35
C LEU A 29 23.57 -2.37 32.67
N PHE A 30 23.05 -2.04 31.48
CA PHE A 30 23.46 -0.85 30.74
C PHE A 30 23.13 0.45 31.49
N HIS A 31 21.96 0.55 32.14
CA HIS A 31 21.59 1.74 32.91
C HIS A 31 22.45 1.94 34.17
N ALA A 32 23.01 0.87 34.75
CA ALA A 32 23.91 0.93 35.90
C ALA A 32 25.34 1.40 35.53
N LEU A 33 25.67 1.56 34.24
CA LEU A 33 27.00 1.98 33.81
C LEU A 33 27.25 3.48 34.03
N PRO A 34 28.50 3.89 34.31
CA PRO A 34 28.89 5.30 34.37
C PRO A 34 28.66 6.02 33.02
N ASP A 35 28.35 7.31 33.06
CA ASP A 35 27.98 8.09 31.86
C ASP A 35 29.10 8.17 30.80
N TRP A 36 30.37 8.15 31.22
CA TRP A 36 31.51 8.11 30.30
C TRP A 36 31.54 6.84 29.45
N LEU A 37 31.07 5.71 29.98
CA LEU A 37 31.04 4.42 29.30
C LEU A 37 29.84 4.33 28.35
N LYS A 38 28.68 4.86 28.75
CA LYS A 38 27.47 4.95 27.90
C LYS A 38 27.68 5.81 26.65
N LYS A 39 28.58 6.80 26.70
CA LYS A 39 28.92 7.66 25.55
C LYS A 39 29.79 6.98 24.49
N VAL A 40 30.54 5.95 24.88
CA VAL A 40 31.46 5.20 24.01
C VAL A 40 30.80 3.89 23.53
N LEU A 41 29.90 3.31 24.32
CA LEU A 41 29.19 2.08 24.00
C LEU A 41 28.03 2.31 23.02
N PRO A 42 27.73 1.34 22.14
CA PRO A 42 26.52 1.37 21.32
C PRO A 42 25.27 1.47 22.21
N SER A 43 24.30 2.30 21.84
CA SER A 43 23.06 2.50 22.59
C SER A 43 21.91 1.59 22.18
N LYS A 44 22.07 0.83 21.08
CA LYS A 44 21.08 -0.12 20.57
C LYS A 44 21.58 -1.55 20.79
N GLY A 45 20.86 -2.31 21.60
CA GLY A 45 21.06 -3.76 21.77
C GLY A 45 20.38 -4.56 20.65
N ILE A 46 20.32 -5.88 20.81
CA ILE A 46 19.61 -6.79 19.91
C ILE A 46 18.11 -6.45 19.93
N THR A 47 17.50 -6.27 18.75
CA THR A 47 16.06 -6.07 18.61
C THR A 47 15.32 -7.37 18.86
N LEU A 48 14.29 -7.32 19.69
CA LEU A 48 13.48 -8.50 20.02
C LEU A 48 12.39 -8.64 18.97
N GLY A 49 12.28 -9.82 18.37
CA GLY A 49 11.20 -10.13 17.44
C GLY A 49 9.84 -10.22 18.14
N LEU A 50 8.76 -10.36 17.36
CA LEU A 50 7.38 -10.48 17.85
C LEU A 50 7.21 -11.57 18.92
N ASP A 51 7.89 -12.71 18.76
CA ASP A 51 7.77 -13.84 19.68
C ASP A 51 8.38 -13.55 21.07
N LEU A 52 9.43 -12.70 21.11
CA LEU A 52 10.14 -12.35 22.34
C LEU A 52 9.62 -11.06 22.99
N GLN A 53 9.20 -10.08 22.19
CA GLN A 53 8.72 -8.78 22.65
C GLN A 53 7.19 -8.75 22.84
N GLY A 54 6.48 -9.77 22.33
CA GLY A 54 5.03 -9.74 22.16
C GLY A 54 4.60 -8.73 21.09
N GLY A 55 3.31 -8.68 20.79
CA GLY A 55 2.73 -7.72 19.85
C GLY A 55 1.60 -8.29 19.00
N ILE A 56 1.49 -7.85 17.75
CA ILE A 56 0.50 -8.38 16.80
C ILE A 56 1.12 -8.76 15.46
N HIS A 57 0.58 -9.83 14.88
CA HIS A 57 0.77 -10.23 13.49
C HIS A 57 -0.60 -10.20 12.79
N LEU A 58 -0.72 -9.42 11.73
CA LEU A 58 -1.93 -9.30 10.93
C LEU A 58 -1.63 -9.65 9.48
N VAL A 59 -2.51 -10.44 8.89
CA VAL A 59 -2.57 -10.68 7.44
C VAL A 59 -3.87 -10.07 6.94
N MET A 60 -3.76 -9.16 5.98
CA MET A 60 -4.89 -8.43 5.42
C MET A 60 -4.90 -8.60 3.92
N GLU A 61 -6.07 -8.72 3.32
CA GLU A 61 -6.24 -8.78 1.87
C GLU A 61 -6.77 -7.45 1.35
N VAL A 62 -6.23 -7.00 0.23
CA VAL A 62 -6.66 -5.75 -0.42
C VAL A 62 -7.80 -6.06 -1.40
N GLU A 63 -8.89 -5.31 -1.29
CA GLU A 63 -10.03 -5.37 -2.23
C GLU A 63 -9.68 -4.72 -3.58
N GLU A 64 -8.84 -5.39 -4.36
CA GLU A 64 -8.32 -4.88 -5.63
C GLU A 64 -9.41 -4.73 -6.71
N ASP A 65 -10.44 -5.59 -6.69
CA ASP A 65 -11.52 -5.55 -7.67
C ASP A 65 -12.40 -4.31 -7.43
N ARG A 66 -12.59 -3.93 -6.16
CA ARG A 66 -13.29 -2.69 -5.80
C ARG A 66 -12.54 -1.45 -6.28
N ALA A 67 -11.20 -1.48 -6.26
CA ALA A 67 -10.40 -0.39 -6.80
C ALA A 67 -10.58 -0.23 -8.32
N VAL A 68 -10.72 -1.34 -9.05
CA VAL A 68 -11.05 -1.32 -10.49
C VAL A 68 -12.42 -0.71 -10.72
N GLU A 69 -13.45 -1.14 -9.97
CA GLU A 69 -14.79 -0.57 -10.08
C GLU A 69 -14.79 0.95 -9.86
N ILE A 70 -14.12 1.43 -8.80
CA ILE A 70 -14.00 2.86 -8.50
C ILE A 70 -13.29 3.61 -9.63
N ALA A 71 -12.24 3.02 -10.22
CA ALA A 71 -11.53 3.64 -11.34
C ALA A 71 -12.41 3.74 -12.60
N VAL A 72 -13.24 2.72 -12.86
CA VAL A 72 -14.20 2.74 -13.96
C VAL A 72 -15.31 3.77 -13.69
N ASP A 73 -15.85 3.83 -12.47
CA ASP A 73 -16.87 4.83 -12.10
C ASP A 73 -16.34 6.27 -12.25
N ARG A 74 -15.07 6.52 -11.87
CA ARG A 74 -14.42 7.82 -12.13
C ARG A 74 -14.29 8.11 -13.62
N SER A 75 -13.93 7.10 -14.41
CA SER A 75 -13.80 7.23 -15.86
C SER A 75 -15.16 7.51 -16.52
N VAL A 76 -16.24 6.88 -16.04
CA VAL A 76 -17.62 7.16 -16.47
C VAL A 76 -17.96 8.62 -16.27
N ASN A 77 -17.68 9.18 -15.10
CA ASN A 77 -17.94 10.60 -14.81
C ASN A 77 -17.11 11.51 -15.73
N SER A 78 -15.80 11.22 -15.87
CA SER A 78 -14.93 11.99 -16.78
C SER A 78 -15.37 11.94 -18.25
N ILE A 79 -15.82 10.77 -18.73
CA ILE A 79 -16.36 10.63 -20.08
C ILE A 79 -17.68 11.40 -20.21
N GLN A 80 -18.56 11.33 -19.21
CA GLN A 80 -19.81 12.07 -19.21
C GLN A 80 -19.58 13.58 -19.25
N ASP A 81 -18.69 14.10 -18.42
CA ASP A 81 -18.33 15.53 -18.39
C ASP A 81 -17.77 15.99 -19.74
N PHE A 82 -16.88 15.18 -20.33
CA PHE A 82 -16.28 15.51 -21.63
C PHE A 82 -17.30 15.49 -22.78
N LEU A 83 -18.25 14.56 -22.77
CA LEU A 83 -19.34 14.50 -23.76
C LEU A 83 -20.28 15.69 -23.64
N VAL A 84 -20.56 16.14 -22.41
CA VAL A 84 -21.36 17.35 -22.14
C VAL A 84 -20.63 18.60 -22.66
N ASP A 85 -19.33 18.74 -22.38
CA ASP A 85 -18.52 19.86 -22.85
C ASP A 85 -18.46 19.94 -24.39
N LYS A 86 -18.40 18.79 -25.06
CA LYS A 86 -18.44 18.69 -26.53
C LYS A 86 -19.85 18.80 -27.12
N LYS A 87 -20.89 18.95 -26.28
CA LYS A 87 -22.31 19.04 -26.68
C LYS A 87 -22.82 17.83 -27.46
N ILE A 88 -22.29 16.65 -27.19
CA ILE A 88 -22.71 15.42 -27.86
C ILE A 88 -23.91 14.84 -27.10
N PRO A 89 -25.07 14.66 -27.74
CA PRO A 89 -26.26 14.15 -27.08
C PRO A 89 -26.12 12.63 -26.87
N VAL A 90 -25.70 12.25 -25.66
CA VAL A 90 -25.73 10.87 -25.17
C VAL A 90 -26.91 10.68 -24.21
N GLU A 91 -27.54 9.51 -24.27
CA GLU A 91 -28.70 9.18 -23.42
C GLU A 91 -28.23 8.76 -22.02
N SER A 92 -27.23 7.88 -21.96
CA SER A 92 -26.58 7.54 -20.70
C SER A 92 -25.17 7.00 -20.89
N VAL A 93 -24.30 7.29 -19.91
CA VAL A 93 -22.99 6.66 -19.74
C VAL A 93 -23.05 5.91 -18.41
N LYS A 94 -22.90 4.58 -18.46
CA LYS A 94 -23.02 3.73 -17.27
C LYS A 94 -21.95 2.65 -17.27
N ARG A 95 -21.42 2.33 -16.10
CA ARG A 95 -20.62 1.12 -15.92
C ARG A 95 -21.53 -0.10 -16.07
N THR A 96 -21.09 -1.08 -16.85
CA THR A 96 -21.72 -2.40 -16.99
C THR A 96 -20.70 -3.45 -16.54
N GLY A 97 -21.04 -4.27 -15.55
CA GLY A 97 -20.06 -5.20 -14.97
C GLY A 97 -18.93 -4.48 -14.22
N GLN A 98 -17.76 -5.10 -14.10
CA GLN A 98 -16.63 -4.56 -13.32
C GLN A 98 -15.70 -3.65 -14.14
N THR A 99 -15.54 -3.94 -15.43
CA THR A 99 -14.50 -3.36 -16.29
C THR A 99 -15.04 -2.61 -17.50
N GLN A 100 -16.37 -2.64 -17.73
CA GLN A 100 -16.95 -2.12 -18.96
C GLN A 100 -17.74 -0.84 -18.73
N VAL A 101 -17.65 0.05 -19.70
CA VAL A 101 -18.41 1.29 -19.81
C VAL A 101 -19.31 1.16 -21.02
N THR A 102 -20.61 1.35 -20.80
CA THR A 102 -21.62 1.39 -21.86
C THR A 102 -22.04 2.84 -22.09
N ILE A 103 -22.07 3.22 -23.37
CA ILE A 103 -22.57 4.51 -23.84
C ILE A 103 -23.77 4.24 -24.76
N GLU A 104 -24.92 4.81 -24.42
CA GLU A 104 -26.17 4.71 -25.20
C GLU A 104 -26.49 6.04 -25.89
N PHE A 105 -26.90 5.99 -27.17
CA PHE A 105 -27.17 7.17 -28.00
C PHE A 105 -28.32 6.93 -29.01
N GLN A 106 -28.94 7.99 -29.51
CA GLN A 106 -30.25 7.89 -30.21
C GLN A 106 -30.21 7.38 -31.67
N LYS A 107 -29.24 7.77 -32.52
CA LYS A 107 -28.90 7.13 -33.82
C LYS A 107 -27.89 7.93 -34.66
N GLY A 108 -27.11 7.23 -35.51
CA GLY A 108 -26.83 7.65 -36.89
C GLY A 108 -25.41 8.07 -37.25
N ASP A 109 -24.90 9.14 -36.65
CA ASP A 109 -23.63 9.79 -37.09
C ASP A 109 -22.65 10.06 -35.94
N LEU A 110 -23.16 10.04 -34.71
CA LEU A 110 -22.39 10.32 -33.49
C LEU A 110 -21.41 9.22 -33.11
N LYS A 111 -21.53 8.00 -33.69
CA LYS A 111 -20.61 6.90 -33.41
C LYS A 111 -19.17 7.29 -33.73
N SER A 112 -18.94 7.91 -34.89
CA SER A 112 -17.60 8.32 -35.32
C SER A 112 -17.01 9.43 -34.44
N GLU A 113 -17.86 10.32 -33.93
CA GLU A 113 -17.47 11.42 -33.05
C GLU A 113 -17.14 10.92 -31.64
N ILE A 114 -17.95 10.00 -31.11
CA ILE A 114 -17.71 9.33 -29.83
C ILE A 114 -16.44 8.47 -29.90
N GLN A 115 -16.22 7.76 -31.00
CA GLN A 115 -14.98 6.98 -31.20
C GLN A 115 -13.74 7.87 -31.18
N LYS A 116 -13.75 9.01 -31.89
CA LYS A 116 -12.62 9.98 -31.88
C LYS A 116 -12.34 10.53 -30.49
N ILE A 117 -13.38 10.80 -29.71
CA ILE A 117 -13.21 11.28 -28.34
C ILE A 117 -12.62 10.19 -27.44
N LEU A 118 -13.05 8.94 -27.64
CA LEU A 118 -12.58 7.82 -26.83
C LEU A 118 -11.16 7.36 -27.21
N GLU A 119 -10.63 7.77 -28.37
CA GLU A 119 -9.19 7.68 -28.66
C GLU A 119 -8.34 8.49 -27.66
N GLU A 120 -8.89 9.54 -27.03
CA GLU A 120 -8.21 10.29 -25.96
C GLU A 120 -8.12 9.50 -24.64
N PHE A 121 -8.82 8.36 -24.53
CA PHE A 121 -8.83 7.48 -23.37
C PHE A 121 -8.14 6.13 -23.67
N PRO A 122 -6.79 6.09 -23.71
CA PRO A 122 -6.04 4.91 -24.12
C PRO A 122 -6.18 3.72 -23.16
N SER A 123 -6.72 3.93 -21.97
CA SER A 123 -7.00 2.89 -20.98
C SER A 123 -8.09 1.92 -21.41
N PHE A 124 -8.98 2.33 -22.32
CA PHE A 124 -10.10 1.52 -22.80
C PHE A 124 -9.91 1.06 -24.24
N TYR A 125 -10.62 0.00 -24.62
CA TYR A 125 -10.76 -0.46 -26.00
C TYR A 125 -12.23 -0.77 -26.29
N GLU A 126 -12.66 -0.55 -27.53
CA GLU A 126 -14.03 -0.87 -27.96
C GLU A 126 -14.19 -2.38 -28.08
N VAL A 127 -15.27 -2.91 -27.51
CA VAL A 127 -15.70 -4.30 -27.67
C VAL A 127 -16.92 -4.28 -28.57
N GLU A 128 -16.80 -4.88 -29.76
CA GLU A 128 -17.92 -5.01 -30.68
C GLU A 128 -18.99 -5.94 -30.07
N GLN A 129 -20.11 -5.36 -29.62
CA GLN A 129 -21.28 -6.15 -29.25
C GLN A 129 -22.23 -6.27 -30.45
N SER A 130 -22.38 -7.51 -30.94
CA SER A 130 -23.46 -7.91 -31.85
C SER A 130 -24.81 -7.74 -31.16
N GLY A 131 -25.47 -6.58 -31.31
CA GLY A 131 -26.84 -6.45 -30.81
C GLY A 131 -27.52 -5.09 -30.90
N ALA A 132 -26.81 -3.97 -30.87
CA ALA A 132 -27.45 -2.65 -30.90
C ALA A 132 -26.63 -1.60 -31.66
N ALA A 133 -27.20 -1.05 -32.74
CA ALA A 133 -26.60 0.03 -33.53
C ALA A 133 -26.37 1.34 -32.75
N ASN A 134 -26.92 1.41 -31.53
CA ASN A 134 -27.04 2.60 -30.69
C ASN A 134 -26.31 2.47 -29.34
N ARG A 135 -25.47 1.45 -29.20
CA ARG A 135 -24.73 1.16 -27.96
C ARG A 135 -23.26 0.95 -28.30
N LEU A 136 -22.38 1.67 -27.62
CA LEU A 136 -20.95 1.41 -27.62
C LEU A 136 -20.54 0.86 -26.27
N VAL A 137 -19.75 -0.21 -26.31
CA VAL A 137 -19.20 -0.84 -25.10
C VAL A 137 -17.69 -0.75 -25.17
N TYR A 138 -17.12 -0.15 -24.13
CA TYR A 138 -15.69 -0.01 -23.94
C TYR A 138 -15.28 -0.83 -22.74
N GLU A 139 -14.20 -1.58 -22.88
CA GLU A 139 -13.64 -2.39 -21.81
C GLU A 139 -12.27 -1.87 -21.42
N LEU A 140 -11.99 -1.90 -20.12
CA LEU A 140 -10.70 -1.53 -19.57
C LEU A 140 -9.64 -2.56 -19.99
N ARG A 141 -8.50 -2.10 -20.51
CA ARG A 141 -7.41 -3.00 -20.93
C ARG A 141 -6.87 -3.80 -19.75
N GLU A 142 -6.51 -5.07 -19.98
CA GLU A 142 -5.93 -5.93 -18.93
C GLU A 142 -4.67 -5.34 -18.29
N GLY A 143 -3.81 -4.69 -19.08
CA GLY A 143 -2.62 -4.00 -18.57
C GLY A 143 -2.97 -2.86 -17.61
N GLU A 144 -4.07 -2.17 -17.86
CA GLU A 144 -4.58 -1.10 -17.00
C GLU A 144 -5.21 -1.65 -15.73
N ILE A 145 -5.99 -2.72 -15.85
CA ILE A 145 -6.55 -3.46 -14.70
C ILE A 145 -5.42 -3.86 -13.76
N LYS A 146 -4.36 -4.48 -14.27
CA LYS A 146 -3.21 -4.89 -13.44
C LYS A 146 -2.53 -3.68 -12.78
N ARG A 147 -2.36 -2.58 -13.52
CA ARG A 147 -1.77 -1.34 -12.98
C ARG A 147 -2.58 -0.78 -11.82
N ILE A 148 -3.91 -0.74 -11.95
CA ILE A 148 -4.81 -0.27 -10.90
C ILE A 148 -4.75 -1.17 -9.67
N LYS A 149 -4.75 -2.50 -9.87
CA LYS A 149 -4.63 -3.49 -8.78
C LYS A 149 -3.32 -3.33 -8.01
N ASP A 150 -2.19 -3.26 -8.72
CA ASP A 150 -0.88 -3.05 -8.08
C ASP A 150 -0.80 -1.68 -7.38
N SER A 151 -1.37 -0.63 -7.98
CA SER A 151 -1.45 0.70 -7.37
C SER A 151 -2.28 0.69 -6.08
N ALA A 152 -3.41 -0.02 -6.07
CA ALA A 152 -4.26 -0.17 -4.89
C ALA A 152 -3.52 -0.84 -3.72
N ILE A 153 -2.70 -1.87 -4.00
CA ILE A 153 -1.87 -2.53 -2.99
C ILE A 153 -0.81 -1.59 -2.44
N ASN A 154 -0.13 -0.84 -3.31
CA ASN A 154 0.90 0.12 -2.88
C ASN A 154 0.28 1.26 -2.04
N GLN A 155 -0.89 1.76 -2.44
CA GLN A 155 -1.63 2.77 -1.68
C GLN A 155 -2.06 2.25 -0.31
N ALA A 156 -2.52 0.99 -0.24
CA ALA A 156 -2.86 0.35 1.02
C ALA A 156 -1.64 0.22 1.94
N LEU A 157 -0.49 -0.20 1.40
CA LEU A 157 0.78 -0.30 2.14
C LEU A 157 1.17 1.05 2.76
N GLU A 158 1.13 2.10 1.96
CA GLU A 158 1.48 3.45 2.41
C GLU A 158 0.48 4.00 3.43
N THR A 159 -0.82 3.73 3.24
CA THR A 159 -1.86 4.11 4.20
C THR A 159 -1.65 3.42 5.55
N ILE A 160 -1.32 2.12 5.54
CA ILE A 160 -1.04 1.33 6.74
C ILE A 160 0.20 1.86 7.45
N ARG A 161 1.28 2.17 6.70
CA ARG A 161 2.51 2.75 7.24
C ARG A 161 2.24 4.05 7.99
N ASN A 162 1.59 5.01 7.33
CA ASN A 162 1.27 6.30 7.93
C ASN A 162 0.39 6.20 9.19
N ARG A 163 -0.51 5.20 9.25
CA ARG A 163 -1.33 4.95 10.45
C ARG A 163 -0.54 4.33 11.59
N ILE A 164 0.41 3.46 11.30
CA ILE A 164 1.21 2.77 12.30
C ILE A 164 2.21 3.73 12.96
N ASP A 165 2.75 4.68 12.20
CA ASP A 165 3.69 5.69 12.72
C ASP A 165 3.10 6.48 13.90
N GLN A 166 1.77 6.60 14.00
CA GLN A 166 1.09 7.26 15.11
C GLN A 166 1.20 6.50 16.45
N PHE A 167 1.49 5.20 16.43
CA PHE A 167 1.61 4.40 17.66
C PHE A 167 3.01 4.41 18.26
N GLY A 168 4.00 5.00 17.58
CA GLY A 168 5.38 5.09 18.08
C GLY A 168 6.07 3.72 18.22
N VAL A 169 5.69 2.75 17.38
CA VAL A 169 6.35 1.44 17.33
C VAL A 169 7.73 1.63 16.70
N ALA A 170 8.78 1.15 17.38
CA ALA A 170 10.16 1.45 16.97
C ALA A 170 10.52 0.90 15.58
N GLU A 171 10.01 -0.28 15.21
CA GLU A 171 10.32 -0.96 13.94
C GLU A 171 9.15 -1.84 13.47
N PRO A 172 8.11 -1.28 12.80
CA PRO A 172 7.04 -2.08 12.22
C PRO A 172 7.49 -2.78 10.93
N LEU A 173 7.09 -4.04 10.74
CA LEU A 173 7.27 -4.75 9.46
C LEU A 173 5.96 -4.72 8.68
N ILE A 174 5.96 -4.03 7.54
CA ILE A 174 4.79 -3.92 6.65
C ILE A 174 5.26 -4.31 5.25
N GLN A 175 4.76 -5.44 4.74
CA GLN A 175 5.20 -5.97 3.46
C GLN A 175 4.07 -6.66 2.71
N ARG A 176 4.13 -6.62 1.38
CA ARG A 176 3.26 -7.42 0.53
C ARG A 176 3.60 -8.90 0.71
N GLN A 177 2.58 -9.73 0.94
CA GLN A 177 2.69 -11.18 0.96
C GLN A 177 1.86 -11.74 -0.19
N GLY A 178 2.50 -12.48 -1.08
CA GLY A 178 1.82 -13.02 -2.27
C GLY A 178 1.25 -11.93 -3.18
N LEU A 179 0.11 -12.22 -3.82
CA LEU A 179 -0.45 -11.35 -4.86
C LEU A 179 -1.31 -10.22 -4.29
N LYS A 180 -2.13 -10.44 -3.26
CA LYS A 180 -3.14 -9.47 -2.78
C LYS A 180 -3.07 -9.16 -1.29
N GLN A 181 -2.13 -9.79 -0.56
CA GLN A 181 -2.09 -9.69 0.89
C GLN A 181 -0.99 -8.76 1.37
N ILE A 182 -1.20 -8.18 2.54
CA ILE A 182 -0.25 -7.34 3.26
C ILE A 182 -0.09 -7.95 4.67
N VAL A 183 1.15 -8.22 5.02
CA VAL A 183 1.55 -8.65 6.36
C VAL A 183 1.99 -7.44 7.15
N VAL A 184 1.45 -7.31 8.35
CA VAL A 184 1.81 -6.26 9.31
C VAL A 184 2.25 -6.92 10.62
N GLN A 185 3.43 -6.56 11.09
CA GLN A 185 3.95 -6.98 12.40
C GLN A 185 4.32 -5.76 13.22
N LEU A 186 3.73 -5.66 14.41
CA LEU A 186 3.98 -4.56 15.35
C LEU A 186 4.51 -5.15 16.66
N PRO A 187 5.85 -5.33 16.79
CA PRO A 187 6.46 -5.83 18.01
C PRO A 187 6.36 -4.79 19.14
N GLY A 188 6.09 -5.24 20.36
CA GLY A 188 6.06 -4.38 21.55
C GLY A 188 4.89 -3.40 21.64
N ILE A 189 3.83 -3.59 20.84
CA ILE A 189 2.64 -2.73 20.90
C ILE A 189 1.82 -2.99 22.17
N LYS A 190 1.47 -1.91 22.90
CA LYS A 190 0.73 -2.01 24.17
C LYS A 190 -0.74 -2.36 23.99
N GLU A 191 -1.38 -1.82 22.94
CA GLU A 191 -2.81 -2.00 22.67
C GLU A 191 -3.07 -2.62 21.28
N PRO A 192 -2.92 -3.96 21.13
CA PRO A 192 -3.23 -4.72 19.92
C PRO A 192 -4.55 -4.39 19.22
N LYS A 193 -5.63 -4.29 20.00
CA LYS A 193 -6.99 -4.10 19.48
C LYS A 193 -7.15 -2.74 18.81
N ARG A 194 -6.69 -1.68 19.48
CA ARG A 194 -6.75 -0.31 18.98
C ARG A 194 -5.97 -0.14 17.66
N ALA A 195 -4.82 -0.80 17.55
CA ALA A 195 -4.05 -0.79 16.30
C ALA A 195 -4.77 -1.51 15.17
N LYS A 196 -5.35 -2.67 15.45
CA LYS A 196 -6.17 -3.41 14.47
C LYS A 196 -7.36 -2.57 13.99
N ASP A 197 -8.05 -1.89 14.89
CA ASP A 197 -9.24 -1.10 14.55
C ASP A 197 -8.87 0.13 13.71
N LEU A 198 -7.80 0.85 14.08
CA LEU A 198 -7.29 1.98 13.30
C LEU A 198 -6.86 1.56 11.88
N ILE A 199 -6.24 0.39 11.73
CA ILE A 199 -5.83 -0.12 10.41
C ILE A 199 -7.04 -0.51 9.55
N LYS A 200 -8.10 -1.05 10.17
CA LYS A 200 -9.31 -1.48 9.47
C LYS A 200 -10.23 -0.34 9.02
N GLU A 201 -10.21 0.78 9.71
CA GLU A 201 -11.18 1.86 9.48
C GLU A 201 -10.92 2.54 8.12
N THR A 202 -11.90 2.58 7.23
CA THR A 202 -11.75 3.28 5.95
C THR A 202 -11.89 4.79 6.17
N ALA A 203 -10.80 5.53 6.02
CA ALA A 203 -10.81 6.98 6.17
C ALA A 203 -11.26 7.63 4.84
N LEU A 204 -12.59 7.71 4.63
CA LEU A 204 -13.15 8.47 3.51
C LEU A 204 -13.39 9.92 3.98
N LEU A 205 -12.61 10.85 3.46
CA LEU A 205 -12.82 12.29 3.69
C LEU A 205 -13.82 12.83 2.66
N GLU A 206 -15.05 13.09 3.10
CA GLU A 206 -16.07 13.77 2.29
C GLU A 206 -16.21 15.23 2.73
N PHE A 207 -16.06 16.16 1.79
CA PHE A 207 -16.42 17.55 2.01
C PHE A 207 -17.90 17.73 1.66
N LYS A 208 -18.73 18.05 2.65
CA LYS A 208 -20.14 18.40 2.45
C LYS A 208 -20.28 19.92 2.56
N MET A 209 -20.86 20.55 1.54
CA MET A 209 -21.25 21.96 1.64
C MET A 209 -22.47 22.02 2.56
N LEU A 210 -22.33 22.75 3.67
CA LEU A 210 -23.42 23.10 4.59
C LEU A 210 -24.00 24.46 4.22
#